data_AF-A0AAV5SH74-F1
#
_entry.id   AF-A0AAV5SH74-F1
#
_cell.length_a   1.000
_cell.length_b   1.000
_cell.length_c   1.000
_cell.angle_alpha   90.00
_cell.angle_beta   90.00
_cell.angle_gamma   90.00
#
_symmetry.space_group_name_H-M   'P 1'
#
loop_
_entity.id
_entity.type
_entity.pdbx_description
1 polymer ?
#
loop_
_entity_poly.entity_id
_entity_poly.type
_entity_poly.pdbx_seq_one_letter_code
_entity_poly.pdbx_strand_id
1 'polypeptide(L)'
;SGHLVCMFDIGEEQLANAMKQVQKNLAKLEKNGLSRGILTAEQALSLISSTTSLDEALDGAIYVQESTMESLECKQNIFREMDRIAEPETILSSSTSTILPASHFTDGLLQR
;
A
#
# COMPACT_ATOMS: atom_id res chain seq x y z
N SER A 1 3.56 14.20 5.53
CA SER A 1 4.52 13.27 6.15
C SER A 1 5.58 12.94 5.12
N GLY A 2 6.76 12.48 5.54
CA GLY A 2 7.92 12.24 4.66
C GLY A 2 8.32 10.77 4.59
N HIS A 3 7.35 9.86 4.63
CA HIS A 3 7.63 8.43 4.55
C HIS A 3 7.86 8.01 3.10
N LEU A 4 8.79 7.09 2.90
CA LEU A 4 8.92 6.35 1.66
C LEU A 4 7.72 5.41 1.52
N VAL A 5 7.11 5.38 0.34
CA VAL A 5 5.94 4.57 0.03
C VAL A 5 6.25 3.75 -1.21
N CYS A 6 6.17 2.42 -1.09
CA CYS A 6 6.23 1.53 -2.24
C CYS A 6 4.81 1.06 -2.58
N MET A 7 4.38 1.28 -3.82
CA MET A 7 3.11 0.82 -4.33
C MET A 7 3.28 -0.52 -5.04
N PHE A 8 2.58 -1.54 -4.54
CA PHE A 8 2.55 -2.87 -5.13
C PHE A 8 1.23 -3.11 -5.87
N ASP A 9 1.32 -3.68 -7.07
CA ASP A 9 0.21 -4.28 -7.80
C ASP A 9 0.76 -5.37 -8.73
N ILE A 10 -0.05 -6.38 -9.05
CA ILE A 10 0.32 -7.41 -10.03
C ILE A 10 0.29 -6.89 -11.48
N GLY A 11 -0.39 -5.76 -11.72
CA GLY A 11 -0.57 -5.16 -13.04
C GLY A 11 0.31 -3.92 -13.25
N GLU A 12 1.30 -4.02 -14.14
CA GLU A 12 2.17 -2.89 -14.51
C GLU A 12 1.38 -1.68 -15.05
N GLU A 13 0.31 -1.92 -15.80
CA GLU A 13 -0.55 -0.86 -16.32
C GLU A 13 -1.28 -0.13 -15.19
N GLN A 14 -1.73 -0.87 -14.17
CA GLN A 14 -2.41 -0.33 -13.00
C GLN A 14 -1.45 0.56 -12.20
N LEU A 15 -0.20 0.14 -12.00
CA LEU A 15 0.85 0.95 -11.38
C LEU A 15 1.14 2.22 -12.17
N ALA A 16 1.33 2.11 -13.50
CA ALA A 16 1.60 3.26 -14.35
C ALA A 16 0.45 4.29 -14.31
N ASN A 17 -0.80 3.80 -14.32
CA ASN A 17 -1.98 4.65 -14.19
C ASN A 17 -2.12 5.26 -12.80
N ALA A 18 -1.80 4.51 -11.74
CA ALA A 18 -1.82 5.00 -10.37
C ALA A 18 -0.77 6.11 -10.16
N MET A 19 0.46 5.93 -10.63
CA MET A 19 1.52 6.93 -10.54
C MET A 19 1.15 8.24 -11.26
N LYS A 20 0.55 8.14 -12.45
CA LYS A 20 0.01 9.31 -13.17
C LYS A 20 -1.09 10.02 -12.37
N GLN A 21 -1.99 9.27 -11.74
CA GLN A 21 -3.05 9.84 -10.91
C GLN A 21 -2.51 10.52 -9.67
N VAL A 22 -1.53 9.91 -8.98
CA VAL A 22 -0.84 10.48 -7.83
C VAL A 22 -0.20 11.81 -8.22
N GLN A 23 0.59 11.85 -9.29
CA GLN A 23 1.23 13.09 -9.79
C GLN A 23 0.19 14.18 -10.07
N LYS A 24 -0.88 13.85 -10.79
CA LYS A 24 -1.96 14.79 -11.12
C LYS A 24 -2.67 15.32 -9.87
N ASN A 25 -2.94 14.44 -8.90
CA ASN A 25 -3.64 14.81 -7.67
C ASN A 25 -2.78 15.68 -6.77
N LEU A 26 -1.49 15.36 -6.62
CA LEU A 26 -0.55 16.19 -5.86
C LEU A 26 -0.44 17.59 -6.45
N ALA A 27 -0.24 17.70 -7.78
CA ALA A 27 -0.20 19.00 -8.46
C ALA A 27 -1.50 19.80 -8.29
N LYS A 28 -2.66 19.12 -8.34
CA LYS A 28 -3.96 19.77 -8.12
C LYS A 28 -4.13 20.26 -6.68
N LEU A 29 -3.70 19.47 -5.69
CA LEU A 29 -3.77 19.85 -4.28
C LEU A 29 -2.88 21.06 -3.99
N GLU A 30 -1.66 21.06 -4.52
CA GLU A 30 -0.71 22.18 -4.37
C GLU A 30 -1.24 23.46 -5.01
N LYS A 31 -1.70 23.38 -6.26
CA LYS A 31 -2.30 24.51 -6.97
C LYS A 31 -3.47 25.15 -6.20
N ASN A 32 -4.25 24.35 -5.48
CA ASN A 32 -5.40 24.82 -4.72
C ASN A 32 -5.08 25.18 -3.26
N GLY A 33 -3.82 25.11 -2.83
CA GLY A 33 -3.43 25.36 -1.44
C GLY A 33 -3.97 24.33 -0.44
N LEU A 34 -4.29 23.12 -0.93
CA LEU A 34 -4.84 22.00 -0.14
C LEU A 34 -3.79 20.92 0.19
N SER A 35 -2.51 21.18 -0.13
CA SER A 35 -1.40 20.30 0.25
C SER A 35 -1.34 20.14 1.77
N ARG A 36 -1.04 18.92 2.23
CA ARG A 36 -0.85 18.61 3.64
C ARG A 36 0.64 18.49 3.95
N GLY A 37 1.08 19.13 5.03
CA GLY A 37 2.49 19.11 5.46
C GLY A 37 3.33 20.19 4.78
N ILE A 38 4.65 20.01 4.80
CA ILE A 38 5.63 21.01 4.36
C ILE A 38 6.29 20.70 3.01
N LEU A 39 6.01 19.53 2.44
CA LEU A 39 6.62 19.08 1.19
C LEU A 39 5.88 19.66 -0.02
N THR A 40 6.61 19.98 -1.07
CA THR A 40 6.03 20.29 -2.39
C THR A 40 5.43 19.04 -3.04
N ALA A 41 4.60 19.21 -4.06
CA ALA A 41 4.05 18.10 -4.83
C ALA A 41 5.16 17.20 -5.43
N GLU A 42 6.24 17.81 -5.92
CA GLU A 42 7.39 17.10 -6.48
C GLU A 42 8.17 16.33 -5.42
N GLN A 43 8.41 16.93 -4.24
CA GLN A 43 9.07 16.26 -3.12
C GLN A 43 8.22 15.11 -2.56
N ALA A 44 6.90 15.24 -2.54
CA ALA A 44 6.03 14.15 -2.13
C ALA A 44 6.03 13.00 -3.15
N LEU A 45 6.06 13.33 -4.45
CA LEU A 45 6.10 12.33 -5.52
C LEU A 45 7.40 11.53 -5.52
N SER A 46 8.54 12.15 -5.21
CA SER A 46 9.84 11.46 -5.17
C SER A 46 9.97 10.43 -4.06
N LEU A 47 9.07 10.45 -3.07
CA LEU A 47 9.00 9.46 -2.00
C LEU A 47 8.17 8.22 -2.38
N ILE A 48 7.54 8.23 -3.56
CA ILE A 48 6.65 7.16 -4.00
C ILE A 48 7.32 6.36 -5.11
N SER A 49 7.53 5.07 -4.87
CA SER A 49 7.99 4.09 -5.85
C SER A 49 6.88 3.09 -6.15
N SER A 50 7.07 2.27 -7.19
CA SER A 50 6.15 1.18 -7.53
C SER A 50 6.91 -0.07 -7.94
N THR A 51 6.40 -1.24 -7.58
CA THR A 51 6.96 -2.54 -7.98
C THR A 51 5.85 -3.57 -8.21
N THR A 52 6.15 -4.58 -9.01
CA THR A 52 5.30 -5.78 -9.19
C THR A 52 5.78 -6.95 -8.33
N SER A 53 6.84 -6.76 -7.54
CA SER A 53 7.39 -7.76 -6.61
C SER A 53 6.94 -7.48 -5.18
N LEU A 54 6.19 -8.41 -4.59
CA LEU A 54 5.76 -8.27 -3.20
C LEU A 54 6.96 -8.31 -2.24
N ASP A 55 7.98 -9.12 -2.53
CA ASP A 55 9.22 -9.17 -1.76
C ASP A 55 9.94 -7.81 -1.74
N GLU A 56 10.04 -7.13 -2.89
CA GLU A 56 10.63 -5.79 -2.95
C GLU A 56 9.77 -4.74 -2.23
N ALA A 57 8.45 -4.87 -2.28
CA ALA A 57 7.54 -3.93 -1.62
C ALA A 57 7.58 -4.03 -0.09
N LEU A 58 7.92 -5.21 0.44
CA LEU A 58 7.96 -5.51 1.88
C LEU A 58 9.36 -5.34 2.49
N ASP A 59 10.41 -5.20 1.68
CA ASP A 59 11.79 -5.00 2.16
C ASP A 59 11.92 -3.73 3.00
N GLY A 60 12.23 -3.89 4.29
CA GLY A 60 12.31 -2.80 5.27
C GLY A 60 10.98 -2.08 5.57
N ALA A 61 9.84 -2.64 5.16
CA ALA A 61 8.54 -2.04 5.42
C ALA A 61 8.15 -2.17 6.89
N ILE A 62 7.87 -1.04 7.55
CA ILE A 62 7.36 -1.02 8.94
C ILE A 62 5.84 -1.11 9.03
N TYR A 63 5.14 -0.77 7.94
CA TYR A 63 3.69 -0.72 7.86
C TYR A 63 3.22 -1.03 6.44
N VAL A 64 2.23 -1.90 6.31
CA VAL A 64 1.64 -2.33 5.04
C VAL A 64 0.14 -2.10 5.07
N GLN A 65 -0.38 -1.40 4.06
CA GLN A 65 -1.81 -1.17 3.86
C GLN A 65 -2.31 -2.01 2.69
N GLU A 66 -2.97 -3.14 2.99
CA GLU A 66 -3.67 -3.94 1.99
C GLU A 66 -4.91 -3.19 1.49
N SER A 67 -5.00 -2.96 0.18
CA SER A 67 -6.11 -2.25 -0.49
C SER A 67 -6.55 -2.97 -1.78
N THR A 68 -6.43 -4.29 -1.80
CA THR A 68 -6.89 -5.15 -2.90
C THR A 68 -8.42 -5.28 -2.90
N MET A 69 -8.94 -6.03 -3.88
CA MET A 69 -10.37 -6.29 -4.02
C MET A 69 -11.04 -6.73 -2.72
N GLU A 70 -12.30 -6.35 -2.56
CA GLU A 70 -13.13 -6.71 -1.42
C GLU A 70 -13.68 -8.15 -1.57
N SER A 71 -12.76 -9.10 -1.68
CA SER A 71 -13.01 -10.54 -1.71
C SER A 71 -12.22 -11.19 -0.58
N LEU A 72 -12.92 -11.99 0.25
CA LEU A 72 -12.29 -12.69 1.37
C LEU A 72 -11.13 -13.59 0.90
N GLU A 73 -11.31 -14.30 -0.21
CA GLU A 73 -10.28 -15.17 -0.78
C GLU A 73 -9.06 -14.38 -1.24
N CYS A 74 -9.27 -13.24 -1.92
CA CYS A 74 -8.16 -12.36 -2.32
C CYS A 74 -7.38 -11.87 -1.10
N LYS A 75 -8.09 -11.40 -0.06
CA LYS A 75 -7.47 -10.90 1.17
C LYS A 75 -6.72 -12.01 1.91
N GLN A 76 -7.31 -13.20 2.08
CA GLN A 76 -6.63 -14.32 2.72
C GLN A 76 -5.35 -14.72 1.97
N ASN A 77 -5.37 -14.74 0.64
CA ASN A 77 -4.21 -15.10 -0.16
C ASN A 77 -3.09 -14.06 -0.03
N ILE A 78 -3.40 -12.77 -0.16
CA ILE A 78 -2.38 -11.72 0.00
C ILE A 78 -1.85 -11.64 1.43
N PHE A 79 -2.70 -11.80 2.45
CA PHE A 79 -2.27 -11.79 3.85
C PHE A 79 -1.35 -12.97 4.16
N ARG A 80 -1.60 -14.16 3.59
CA ARG A 80 -0.71 -15.32 3.75
C ARG A 80 0.66 -15.08 3.11
N GLU A 81 0.71 -14.47 1.93
CA GLU A 81 1.99 -14.14 1.29
C GLU A 81 2.73 -13.04 2.07
N MET A 82 2.03 -11.99 2.51
CA MET A 82 2.61 -10.94 3.34
C MET A 82 3.15 -11.49 4.67
N ASP A 83 2.43 -12.40 5.34
CA ASP A 83 2.86 -13.05 6.58
C ASP A 83 4.14 -13.87 6.42
N ARG A 84 4.33 -14.49 5.25
CA ARG A 84 5.54 -15.26 4.93
C ARG A 84 6.78 -14.37 4.72
N ILE A 85 6.58 -13.18 4.17
CA ILE A 85 7.66 -12.31 3.66
C ILE A 85 7.99 -11.20 4.66
N ALA A 86 6.98 -10.58 5.27
CA ALA A 86 7.15 -9.41 6.10
C ALA A 86 7.96 -9.71 7.37
N GLU A 87 8.75 -8.73 7.81
CA GLU A 87 9.50 -8.85 9.06
C GLU A 87 8.55 -8.98 10.25
N PRO A 88 8.96 -9.65 11.36
CA PRO A 88 8.10 -9.85 12.52
C PRO A 88 7.49 -8.56 13.10
N GLU A 89 8.17 -7.42 12.99
CA GLU A 89 7.71 -6.13 13.52
C GLU A 89 6.83 -5.34 12.53
N THR A 90 6.72 -5.76 11.27
CA THR A 90 5.92 -5.08 10.24
C THR A 90 4.43 -5.17 10.55
N ILE A 91 3.78 -4.01 10.68
CA ILE A 91 2.33 -3.96 10.90
C ILE A 91 1.60 -4.24 9.58
N LEU A 92 0.78 -5.28 9.56
CA LEU A 92 -0.10 -5.61 8.43
C LEU A 92 -1.52 -5.10 8.71
N SER A 93 -2.05 -4.28 7.81
CA SER A 93 -3.37 -3.64 7.93
C SER A 93 -4.20 -3.83 6.67
N SER A 94 -5.53 -3.81 6.78
CA SER A 94 -6.45 -3.91 5.63
C SER A 94 -7.37 -2.70 5.55
N SER A 95 -7.64 -2.23 4.33
CA SER A 95 -8.66 -1.23 3.99
C SER A 95 -10.08 -1.81 3.92
N THR A 96 -10.28 -3.07 4.31
CA THR A 96 -11.60 -3.71 4.23
C THR A 96 -12.69 -2.90 4.92
N SER A 97 -13.87 -2.87 4.30
CA SER A 97 -15.05 -2.17 4.80
C SER A 97 -16.24 -3.09 5.04
N THR A 98 -16.22 -4.30 4.44
CA THR A 98 -17.36 -5.23 4.46
C THR A 98 -17.01 -6.63 4.95
N ILE A 99 -15.72 -7.00 4.97
CA ILE A 99 -15.30 -8.32 5.46
C ILE A 99 -15.10 -8.22 6.97
N LEU A 100 -16.13 -8.63 7.70
CA LEU A 100 -16.18 -8.62 9.15
C LEU A 100 -16.57 -9.99 9.71
N PRO A 101 -16.01 -10.42 10.85
CA PRO A 101 -14.89 -9.80 11.58
C PRO A 101 -13.56 -9.82 10.81
N ALA A 102 -12.66 -8.90 11.16
CA ALA A 102 -11.32 -8.79 10.59
C ALA A 102 -10.49 -10.09 10.74
N SER A 103 -10.81 -10.91 11.75
CA SER A 103 -10.20 -12.21 11.96
C SER A 103 -10.36 -13.19 10.79
N HIS A 104 -11.31 -12.97 9.88
CA HIS A 104 -11.52 -13.90 8.75
C HIS A 104 -10.37 -13.92 7.74
N PHE A 105 -9.74 -12.79 7.47
CA PHE A 105 -8.63 -12.73 6.52
C PHE A 105 -7.25 -12.86 7.16
N THR A 106 -7.18 -12.84 8.50
CA THR A 106 -5.97 -13.12 9.27
C THR A 106 -5.96 -14.54 9.86
N ASP A 107 -6.94 -15.38 9.50
CA ASP A 107 -7.02 -16.74 10.02
C ASP A 107 -5.91 -17.63 9.43
N GLY A 108 -5.22 -18.36 10.30
CA GLY A 108 -4.14 -19.28 9.91
C GLY A 108 -2.82 -18.63 9.48
N LEU A 109 -2.59 -17.36 9.83
CA LEU A 109 -1.26 -16.76 9.72
C LEU A 109 -0.29 -17.43 10.69
N LEU A 110 0.96 -17.61 10.26
CA LEU A 110 1.97 -18.40 10.96
C LEU A 110 2.92 -17.53 11.79
N GLN A 111 3.16 -16.29 11.35
CA GLN A 111 4.14 -15.37 11.96
C GLN A 111 3.46 -14.22 12.73
N ARG A 112 2.13 -14.31 12.93
CA ARG A 112 1.29 -13.25 13.51
C ARG A 112 0.34 -13.81 14.55
#